data_AF-A0A3B8YXY3-F1
#
_entry.id   AF-A0A3B8YXY3-F1
#
_cell.length_a   1.000
_cell.length_b   1.000
_cell.length_c   1.000
_cell.angle_alpha   90.00
_cell.angle_beta   90.00
_cell.angle_gamma   90.00
#
_symmetry.space_group_name_H-M   'P 1'
#
loop_
_entity.id
_entity.type
_entity.pdbx_description
1 polymer ?
#
loop_
_entity_poly.entity_id
_entity_poly.type
_entity_poly.pdbx_seq_one_letter_code
_entity_poly.pdbx_strand_id
1 'polypeptide(L)'
;RREPLAEMYQVKGASECALGVGATDEECAFSQILAPCEPGQKTGCAFQTGFARQGLKVGMELDQELGFNPLAFGMIAATDTHNASPGDVEEWDFVGKTGAISSPAIRRFRQLSDDTPPYSGILQFYTSGGIAGVWAEENTREAIFAAMQRREAYATSGPRMMLRFFAGWGFAPSIINDAAPISTASSGGVPMGGVLQPEADQIDSPTFFVWAAADTQSAPLQRVQMVKGWIDANGETHERVWDVACADGKKVDSATQRCPDYEASVNLQDCSLEGDGGATELMAAFRDPDFETDQAAFYYVRALQNPTCRWSTYDAIRLGIDPDPRVPATIRERVWSSPIWIDP
;
A
#
# COMPACT_ATOMS: atom_id res chain seq x y z
N ARG A 1 25.22 0.84 -7.13
CA ARG A 1 24.07 1.06 -6.23
C ARG A 1 23.03 0.00 -6.56
N ARG A 2 22.38 -0.58 -5.54
CA ARG A 2 21.26 -1.51 -5.73
C ARG A 2 20.04 -0.73 -6.23
N GLU A 3 19.06 -1.44 -6.77
CA GLU A 3 17.78 -0.86 -7.19
C GLU A 3 17.12 -0.13 -6.00
N PRO A 4 16.83 1.19 -6.10
CA PRO A 4 16.27 1.97 -5.00
C PRO A 4 14.78 1.70 -4.75
N LEU A 5 14.06 1.07 -5.68
CA LEU A 5 12.61 0.87 -5.59
C LEU A 5 12.22 -0.61 -5.62
N ALA A 6 11.27 -1.00 -4.78
CA ALA A 6 10.69 -2.32 -4.78
C ALA A 6 9.22 -2.26 -5.21
N GLU A 7 8.81 -3.25 -6.00
CA GLU A 7 7.44 -3.41 -6.43
C GLU A 7 6.57 -3.94 -5.27
N MET A 8 5.60 -3.11 -4.86
CA MET A 8 4.65 -3.39 -3.80
C MET A 8 3.44 -4.17 -4.31
N TYR A 9 3.07 -3.92 -5.56
CA TYR A 9 1.88 -4.47 -6.18
C TYR A 9 2.05 -4.58 -7.68
N GLN A 10 1.58 -5.70 -8.23
CA GLN A 10 1.36 -5.83 -9.67
C GLN A 10 0.25 -6.85 -9.94
N VAL A 11 0.00 -7.15 -11.22
CA VAL A 11 -1.06 -8.06 -11.68
C VAL A 11 -1.10 -9.43 -11.00
N LYS A 12 -0.06 -9.90 -10.31
CA LYS A 12 0.00 -11.18 -9.58
C LYS A 12 -0.22 -11.03 -8.07
N GLY A 13 -0.60 -9.85 -7.59
CA GLY A 13 -0.94 -9.57 -6.20
C GLY A 13 0.00 -8.62 -5.48
N ALA A 14 -0.16 -8.60 -4.15
CA ALA A 14 0.52 -7.66 -3.26
C ALA A 14 1.74 -8.28 -2.58
N SER A 15 2.77 -7.46 -2.35
CA SER A 15 4.01 -7.85 -1.70
C SER A 15 4.26 -7.10 -0.38
N GLU A 16 3.30 -6.33 0.13
CA GLU A 16 3.44 -5.57 1.39
C GLU A 16 3.79 -6.49 2.56
N CYS A 17 2.93 -7.46 2.81
CA CYS A 17 2.94 -8.41 3.92
C CYS A 17 1.92 -9.51 3.63
N ALA A 18 1.96 -10.60 4.41
CA ALA A 18 0.92 -11.62 4.39
C ALA A 18 0.48 -11.99 5.81
N LEU A 19 -0.84 -12.02 6.01
CA LEU A 19 -1.46 -12.38 7.28
C LEU A 19 -1.05 -13.82 7.66
N GLY A 20 -0.51 -13.98 8.88
CA GLY A 20 -0.03 -15.29 9.36
C GLY A 20 1.36 -15.69 8.83
N VAL A 21 2.03 -14.82 8.06
CA VAL A 21 3.39 -15.04 7.54
C VAL A 21 4.32 -13.94 8.06
N GLY A 22 4.41 -13.83 9.40
CA GLY A 22 5.21 -12.82 10.10
C GLY A 22 4.52 -11.47 10.31
N ALA A 23 3.26 -11.32 9.85
CA ALA A 23 2.42 -10.14 10.09
C ALA A 23 1.05 -10.55 10.65
N THR A 24 0.49 -9.72 11.53
CA THR A 24 -0.84 -9.88 12.14
C THR A 24 -1.84 -8.81 11.70
N ASP A 25 -1.39 -7.82 10.92
CA ASP A 25 -2.22 -6.78 10.32
C ASP A 25 -3.24 -7.36 9.33
N GLU A 26 -4.52 -7.10 9.57
CA GLU A 26 -5.65 -7.64 8.81
C GLU A 26 -5.61 -7.26 7.32
N GLU A 27 -5.05 -6.10 7.00
CA GLU A 27 -4.95 -5.63 5.62
C GLU A 27 -3.87 -6.36 4.82
N CYS A 28 -3.00 -7.15 5.48
CA CYS A 28 -2.06 -8.07 4.84
C CYS A 28 -2.75 -9.27 4.18
N ALA A 29 -4.06 -9.43 4.29
CA ALA A 29 -4.82 -10.42 3.51
C ALA A 29 -5.09 -9.97 2.06
N PHE A 30 -4.84 -8.70 1.73
CA PHE A 30 -5.16 -8.14 0.42
C PHE A 30 -4.32 -8.74 -0.70
N SER A 31 -5.01 -9.26 -1.73
CA SER A 31 -4.40 -9.83 -2.94
C SER A 31 -3.27 -10.85 -2.64
N GLN A 32 -3.43 -11.60 -1.55
CA GLN A 32 -2.58 -12.73 -1.20
C GLN A 32 -3.14 -14.03 -1.78
N ILE A 33 -2.26 -14.83 -2.36
CA ILE A 33 -2.62 -16.04 -3.11
C ILE A 33 -1.82 -17.27 -2.69
N LEU A 34 -0.70 -17.08 -2.00
CA LEU A 34 0.21 -18.13 -1.59
C LEU A 34 -0.03 -18.44 -0.12
N ALA A 35 -0.21 -19.72 0.20
CA ALA A 35 -0.22 -20.20 1.57
C ALA A 35 1.20 -20.09 2.20
N PRO A 36 1.32 -20.05 3.54
CA PRO A 36 2.60 -20.16 4.22
C PRO A 36 3.38 -21.38 3.75
N CYS A 37 4.71 -21.29 3.70
CA CYS A 37 5.55 -22.41 3.34
C CYS A 37 5.58 -23.50 4.42
N GLU A 38 5.33 -24.75 4.02
CA GLU A 38 5.54 -25.91 4.88
C GLU A 38 7.04 -26.20 5.07
N PRO A 39 7.45 -26.88 6.17
CA PRO A 39 8.84 -27.24 6.40
C PRO A 39 9.48 -27.97 5.21
N GLY A 40 10.55 -27.39 4.66
CA GLY A 40 11.29 -27.95 3.51
C GLY A 40 10.75 -27.53 2.13
N GLN A 41 9.60 -26.85 2.05
CA GLN A 41 9.11 -26.27 0.81
C GLN A 41 9.99 -25.09 0.38
N LYS A 42 10.29 -25.00 -0.93
CA LYS A 42 11.21 -23.98 -1.48
C LYS A 42 10.56 -22.98 -2.43
N THR A 43 9.41 -23.32 -3.01
CA THR A 43 8.74 -22.53 -4.05
C THR A 43 7.23 -22.69 -3.98
N GLY A 44 6.49 -21.74 -4.53
CA GLY A 44 5.02 -21.81 -4.63
C GLY A 44 4.30 -21.62 -3.29
N CYS A 45 4.94 -20.93 -2.34
CA CYS A 45 4.41 -20.60 -1.02
C CYS A 45 4.99 -19.26 -0.56
N ALA A 46 4.38 -18.68 0.47
CA ALA A 46 4.77 -17.42 1.08
C ALA A 46 5.82 -17.64 2.17
N PHE A 47 7.01 -17.09 1.96
CA PHE A 47 8.04 -16.99 2.99
C PHE A 47 7.89 -15.67 3.73
N GLN A 48 8.16 -15.66 5.05
CA GLN A 48 8.19 -14.42 5.83
C GLN A 48 9.14 -13.39 5.21
N THR A 49 10.30 -13.82 4.73
CA THR A 49 11.30 -12.98 4.06
C THR A 49 10.92 -12.56 2.64
N GLY A 50 9.76 -13.00 2.12
CA GLY A 50 9.27 -12.70 0.78
C GLY A 50 8.46 -11.41 0.65
N PHE A 51 8.30 -10.66 1.74
CA PHE A 51 7.45 -9.46 1.78
C PHE A 51 8.25 -8.19 2.05
N ALA A 52 7.83 -7.10 1.42
CA ALA A 52 8.50 -5.82 1.48
C ALA A 52 8.58 -5.27 2.91
N ARG A 53 7.50 -5.34 3.71
CA ARG A 53 7.53 -4.90 5.11
C ARG A 53 8.57 -5.67 5.93
N GLN A 54 8.68 -6.99 5.72
CA GLN A 54 9.73 -7.78 6.36
C GLN A 54 11.11 -7.38 5.83
N GLY A 55 11.26 -7.11 4.54
CA GLY A 55 12.50 -6.62 3.95
C GLY A 55 12.98 -5.31 4.57
N LEU A 56 12.07 -4.37 4.85
CA LEU A 56 12.40 -3.13 5.57
C LEU A 56 12.89 -3.40 7.00
N LYS A 57 12.25 -4.33 7.73
CA LYS A 57 12.69 -4.77 9.07
C LYS A 57 14.08 -5.41 9.05
N VAL A 58 14.30 -6.37 8.15
CA VAL A 58 15.62 -7.00 7.93
C VAL A 58 16.67 -5.95 7.53
N GLY A 59 16.27 -4.89 6.85
CA GLY A 59 17.14 -3.76 6.54
C GLY A 59 17.76 -3.10 7.78
N MET A 60 16.99 -2.95 8.86
CA MET A 60 17.48 -2.40 10.13
C MET A 60 18.39 -3.38 10.87
N GLU A 61 18.07 -4.67 10.84
CA GLU A 61 18.93 -5.73 11.40
C GLU A 61 20.31 -5.72 10.71
N LEU A 62 20.32 -5.62 9.37
CA LEU A 62 21.55 -5.54 8.59
C LEU A 62 22.31 -4.23 8.79
N ASP A 63 21.63 -3.13 9.12
CA ASP A 63 22.26 -1.86 9.46
C ASP A 63 23.06 -1.98 10.77
N GLN A 64 22.48 -2.60 11.80
CA GLN A 64 23.20 -2.90 13.06
C GLN A 64 24.40 -3.84 12.85
N GLU A 65 24.26 -4.84 11.97
CA GLU A 65 25.34 -5.82 11.71
C GLU A 65 26.47 -5.25 10.83
N LEU A 66 26.12 -4.51 9.77
CA LEU A 66 27.03 -4.12 8.69
C LEU A 66 27.40 -2.63 8.70
N GLY A 67 26.70 -1.82 9.49
CA GLY A 67 26.82 -0.35 9.50
C GLY A 67 26.20 0.35 8.29
N PHE A 68 25.34 -0.35 7.53
CA PHE A 68 24.51 0.25 6.48
C PHE A 68 23.28 -0.62 6.16
N ASN A 69 22.15 0.03 5.84
CA ASN A 69 20.91 -0.66 5.44
C ASN A 69 20.85 -0.91 3.91
N PRO A 70 21.04 -2.15 3.42
CA PRO A 70 20.96 -2.46 2.00
C PRO A 70 19.52 -2.58 1.45
N LEU A 71 18.51 -2.57 2.33
CA LEU A 71 17.09 -2.77 2.01
C LEU A 71 16.26 -1.51 2.28
N ALA A 72 16.90 -0.35 2.36
CA ALA A 72 16.22 0.94 2.38
C ALA A 72 15.68 1.30 0.99
N PHE A 73 14.65 0.59 0.51
CA PHE A 73 14.01 0.86 -0.78
C PHE A 73 12.76 1.72 -0.63
N GLY A 74 12.38 2.41 -1.71
CA GLY A 74 11.07 3.02 -1.89
C GLY A 74 10.06 2.06 -2.51
N MET A 75 8.79 2.45 -2.55
CA MET A 75 7.70 1.60 -3.03
C MET A 75 7.15 2.12 -4.36
N ILE A 76 6.96 1.20 -5.31
CA ILE A 76 6.24 1.44 -6.57
C ILE A 76 5.27 0.29 -6.85
N ALA A 77 4.36 0.49 -7.80
CA ALA A 77 3.56 -0.60 -8.35
C ALA A 77 3.69 -0.63 -9.87
N ALA A 78 3.28 -1.74 -10.48
CA ALA A 78 3.25 -1.86 -11.92
C ALA A 78 1.97 -2.53 -12.40
N THR A 79 1.55 -2.18 -13.61
CA THR A 79 0.45 -2.86 -14.28
C THR A 79 0.87 -4.28 -14.66
N ASP A 80 2.09 -4.45 -15.20
CA ASP A 80 2.68 -5.74 -15.66
C ASP A 80 1.73 -6.63 -16.48
N THR A 81 0.82 -5.99 -17.24
CA THR A 81 0.03 -6.68 -18.25
C THR A 81 0.84 -6.73 -19.55
N HIS A 82 0.81 -7.88 -20.22
CA HIS A 82 1.49 -8.10 -21.49
C HIS A 82 0.63 -7.62 -22.67
N ASN A 83 -0.11 -6.52 -22.45
CA ASN A 83 -1.13 -6.01 -23.36
C ASN A 83 -0.73 -4.69 -24.04
N ALA A 84 0.44 -4.13 -23.68
CA ALA A 84 0.86 -2.79 -24.08
C ALA A 84 -0.14 -1.69 -23.66
N SER A 85 -0.81 -1.88 -22.53
CA SER A 85 -1.75 -0.94 -21.91
C SER A 85 -1.23 -0.44 -20.54
N PRO A 86 -0.14 0.36 -20.52
CA PRO A 86 0.41 0.83 -19.25
C PRO A 86 -0.61 1.72 -18.51
N GLY A 87 -0.82 1.45 -17.22
CA GLY A 87 -1.77 2.19 -16.39
C GLY A 87 -3.24 1.84 -16.63
N ASP A 88 -3.52 0.79 -17.40
CA ASP A 88 -4.83 0.14 -17.51
C ASP A 88 -5.01 -0.85 -16.35
N VAL A 89 -5.65 -0.36 -15.30
CA VAL A 89 -5.73 -1.00 -13.97
C VAL A 89 -7.14 -0.97 -13.41
N GLU A 90 -8.12 -0.67 -14.26
CA GLU A 90 -9.49 -0.60 -13.82
C GLU A 90 -10.07 -2.02 -13.73
N GLU A 91 -10.67 -2.35 -12.58
CA GLU A 91 -11.28 -3.67 -12.38
C GLU A 91 -12.44 -3.91 -13.36
N TRP A 92 -13.11 -2.85 -13.82
CA TRP A 92 -14.29 -2.94 -14.66
C TRP A 92 -14.01 -3.24 -16.13
N ASP A 93 -12.81 -3.07 -16.69
CA ASP A 93 -12.49 -3.45 -18.08
C ASP A 93 -11.35 -4.46 -18.22
N PHE A 94 -10.88 -5.02 -17.10
CA PHE A 94 -9.80 -5.99 -17.10
C PHE A 94 -9.93 -7.11 -18.16
N VAL A 95 -8.96 -7.13 -19.07
CA VAL A 95 -8.88 -8.12 -20.15
C VAL A 95 -8.03 -9.35 -19.79
N GLY A 96 -7.40 -9.34 -18.62
CA GLY A 96 -6.44 -10.35 -18.15
C GLY A 96 -4.99 -9.96 -18.42
N LYS A 97 -4.05 -10.57 -17.67
CA LYS A 97 -2.60 -10.33 -17.82
C LYS A 97 -2.10 -10.44 -19.26
N THR A 98 -2.61 -11.39 -20.03
CA THR A 98 -2.31 -11.54 -21.45
C THR A 98 -3.61 -11.71 -22.21
N GLY A 99 -4.22 -10.58 -22.56
CA GLY A 99 -5.57 -10.49 -23.12
C GLY A 99 -5.79 -11.36 -24.35
N ALA A 100 -4.77 -11.52 -25.21
CA ALA A 100 -4.83 -12.41 -26.37
C ALA A 100 -5.14 -13.89 -26.01
N ILE A 101 -4.74 -14.32 -24.80
CA ILE A 101 -4.97 -15.66 -24.28
C ILE A 101 -6.23 -15.68 -23.40
N SER A 102 -6.34 -14.71 -22.50
CA SER A 102 -7.32 -14.71 -21.40
C SER A 102 -8.67 -14.06 -21.73
N SER A 103 -8.81 -13.28 -22.80
CA SER A 103 -10.11 -12.73 -23.21
C SER A 103 -10.88 -13.62 -24.18
N PRO A 104 -12.22 -13.62 -24.17
CA PRO A 104 -13.12 -12.83 -23.30
C PRO A 104 -13.34 -13.48 -21.92
N ALA A 105 -14.20 -12.88 -21.07
CA ALA A 105 -14.49 -13.28 -19.69
C ALA A 105 -14.58 -14.81 -19.45
N ILE A 106 -15.26 -15.55 -20.34
CA ILE A 106 -15.40 -17.02 -20.22
C ILE A 106 -14.05 -17.75 -20.16
N ARG A 107 -12.98 -17.22 -20.75
CA ARG A 107 -11.64 -17.79 -20.67
C ARG A 107 -10.96 -17.50 -19.34
N ARG A 108 -11.24 -16.36 -18.70
CA ARG A 108 -10.72 -16.04 -17.36
C ARG A 108 -11.32 -16.93 -16.27
N PHE A 109 -12.53 -17.41 -16.50
CA PHE A 109 -13.23 -18.39 -15.64
C PHE A 109 -12.88 -19.84 -15.96
N ARG A 110 -12.05 -20.11 -16.98
CA ARG A 110 -11.67 -21.48 -17.31
C ARG A 110 -10.79 -22.05 -16.20
N GLN A 111 -11.30 -23.06 -15.52
CA GLN A 111 -10.55 -23.92 -14.62
C GLN A 111 -10.05 -25.15 -15.38
N LEU A 112 -8.78 -25.51 -15.19
CA LEU A 112 -8.18 -26.70 -15.82
C LEU A 112 -8.51 -27.97 -15.01
N SER A 113 -8.53 -27.87 -13.68
CA SER A 113 -8.93 -28.92 -12.73
C SER A 113 -9.27 -28.34 -11.35
N ASP A 114 -9.96 -29.10 -10.51
CA ASP A 114 -10.24 -28.72 -9.11
C ASP A 114 -8.97 -28.54 -8.28
N ASP A 115 -7.93 -29.31 -8.60
CA ASP A 115 -6.62 -29.26 -7.92
C ASP A 115 -5.64 -28.23 -8.50
N THR A 116 -6.09 -27.34 -9.41
CA THR A 116 -5.20 -26.32 -9.98
C THR A 116 -4.72 -25.39 -8.86
N PRO A 117 -3.40 -25.27 -8.61
CA PRO A 117 -2.89 -24.38 -7.57
C PRO A 117 -3.30 -22.92 -7.84
N PRO A 118 -3.58 -22.10 -6.81
CA PRO A 118 -4.05 -20.73 -7.01
C PRO A 118 -3.14 -19.88 -7.91
N TYR A 119 -1.82 -20.02 -7.78
CA TYR A 119 -0.83 -19.31 -8.60
C TYR A 119 -0.77 -19.77 -10.07
N SER A 120 -1.51 -20.82 -10.43
CA SER A 120 -1.61 -21.34 -11.80
C SER A 120 -2.97 -21.04 -12.46
N GLY A 121 -3.95 -20.55 -11.71
CA GLY A 121 -5.28 -20.22 -12.21
C GLY A 121 -5.45 -18.73 -12.53
N ILE A 122 -6.08 -18.39 -13.65
CA ILE A 122 -6.31 -16.98 -14.04
C ILE A 122 -7.16 -16.25 -12.99
N LEU A 123 -8.25 -16.88 -12.56
CA LEU A 123 -9.21 -16.31 -11.63
C LEU A 123 -8.58 -15.90 -10.31
N GLN A 124 -7.76 -16.76 -9.71
CA GLN A 124 -7.16 -16.55 -8.39
C GLN A 124 -5.85 -15.78 -8.47
N PHE A 125 -5.02 -16.02 -9.50
CA PHE A 125 -3.66 -15.48 -9.53
C PHE A 125 -3.61 -14.00 -9.90
N TYR A 126 -4.52 -13.54 -10.78
CA TYR A 126 -4.39 -12.22 -11.37
C TYR A 126 -5.32 -11.17 -10.77
N THR A 127 -4.82 -9.95 -10.64
CA THR A 127 -5.52 -8.71 -10.30
C THR A 127 -5.43 -7.74 -11.50
N SER A 128 -6.03 -6.54 -11.42
CA SER A 128 -5.94 -5.55 -12.49
C SER A 128 -4.53 -4.94 -12.66
N GLY A 129 -3.73 -4.96 -11.60
CA GLY A 129 -2.38 -4.37 -11.56
C GLY A 129 -2.38 -2.98 -10.93
N GLY A 130 -1.20 -2.39 -10.73
CA GLY A 130 -1.06 -1.12 -10.02
C GLY A 130 -0.39 -0.02 -10.83
N ILE A 131 -0.26 1.16 -10.22
CA ILE A 131 0.40 2.34 -10.81
C ILE A 131 1.49 2.85 -9.87
N ALA A 132 2.65 3.18 -10.44
CA ALA A 132 3.69 3.94 -9.77
C ALA A 132 3.39 5.44 -9.88
N GLY A 133 3.29 6.12 -8.73
CA GLY A 133 3.33 7.56 -8.64
C GLY A 133 4.74 8.03 -8.32
N VAL A 134 5.21 9.10 -8.98
CA VAL A 134 6.52 9.70 -8.73
C VAL A 134 6.36 11.20 -8.61
N TRP A 135 6.90 11.76 -7.53
CA TRP A 135 6.92 13.22 -7.36
C TRP A 135 8.25 13.78 -7.82
N ALA A 136 8.22 14.48 -8.94
CA ALA A 136 9.38 15.14 -9.53
C ALA A 136 9.14 16.64 -9.61
N GLU A 137 10.22 17.41 -9.55
CA GLU A 137 10.21 18.87 -9.70
C GLU A 137 9.74 19.30 -11.09
N GLU A 138 10.02 18.47 -12.12
CA GLU A 138 9.69 18.72 -13.51
C GLU A 138 9.23 17.44 -14.21
N ASN A 139 8.42 17.58 -15.26
CA ASN A 139 8.03 16.46 -16.13
C ASN A 139 9.10 16.19 -17.21
N THR A 140 10.33 15.95 -16.76
CA THR A 140 11.45 15.53 -17.60
C THR A 140 11.93 14.15 -17.18
N ARG A 141 12.50 13.38 -18.12
CA ARG A 141 13.01 12.04 -17.83
C ARG A 141 14.04 12.06 -16.71
N GLU A 142 14.91 13.06 -16.72
CA GLU A 142 15.98 13.25 -15.74
C GLU A 142 15.42 13.56 -14.35
N ALA A 143 14.44 14.47 -14.24
CA ALA A 143 13.81 14.80 -12.97
C ALA A 143 13.01 13.62 -12.39
N ILE A 144 12.27 12.89 -13.22
CA ILE A 144 11.53 11.69 -12.82
C ILE A 144 12.50 10.61 -12.32
N PHE A 145 13.58 10.36 -13.05
CA PHE A 145 14.57 9.36 -12.64
C PHE A 145 15.30 9.77 -11.36
N ALA A 146 15.61 11.06 -11.18
CA ALA A 146 16.19 11.56 -9.95
C ALA A 146 15.25 11.39 -8.74
N ALA A 147 13.95 11.65 -8.91
CA ALA A 147 12.95 11.41 -7.87
C ALA A 147 12.85 9.92 -7.50
N MET A 148 12.84 9.02 -8.50
CA MET A 148 12.89 7.57 -8.29
C MET A 148 14.15 7.15 -7.51
N GLN A 149 15.32 7.72 -7.84
CA GLN A 149 16.56 7.44 -7.12
C GLN A 149 16.55 7.91 -5.66
N ARG A 150 15.84 9.01 -5.37
CA ARG A 150 15.63 9.51 -4.00
C ARG A 150 14.46 8.81 -3.29
N ARG A 151 13.79 7.86 -3.96
CA ARG A 151 12.65 7.09 -3.45
C ARG A 151 11.41 7.95 -3.18
N GLU A 152 11.28 9.09 -3.85
CA GLU A 152 10.08 9.95 -3.74
C GLU A 152 8.96 9.44 -4.65
N ALA A 153 8.59 8.18 -4.41
CA ALA A 153 7.62 7.40 -5.18
C ALA A 153 6.61 6.71 -4.26
N TYR A 154 5.47 6.34 -4.82
CA TYR A 154 4.41 5.64 -4.13
C TYR A 154 3.73 4.62 -5.06
N ALA A 155 3.02 3.66 -4.48
CA ALA A 155 2.40 2.55 -5.17
C ALA A 155 0.88 2.60 -5.00
N THR A 156 0.09 2.43 -6.07
CA THR A 156 -1.36 2.16 -5.97
C THR A 156 -1.65 0.72 -6.37
N SER A 157 -2.70 0.11 -5.79
CA SER A 157 -3.16 -1.23 -6.19
C SER A 157 -4.10 -1.25 -7.40
N GLY A 158 -4.41 -0.08 -7.95
CA GLY A 158 -5.24 0.09 -9.13
C GLY A 158 -5.56 1.57 -9.34
N PRO A 159 -6.63 2.12 -8.73
CA PRO A 159 -7.05 3.51 -8.89
C PRO A 159 -5.93 4.53 -8.77
N ARG A 160 -6.05 5.65 -9.49
CA ARG A 160 -5.09 6.76 -9.53
C ARG A 160 -5.17 7.65 -8.28
N MET A 161 -5.11 7.03 -7.10
CA MET A 161 -5.00 7.74 -5.84
C MET A 161 -3.71 8.56 -5.80
N MET A 162 -3.75 9.70 -5.12
CA MET A 162 -2.56 10.52 -4.87
C MET A 162 -2.18 10.47 -3.40
N LEU A 163 -0.87 10.47 -3.13
CA LEU A 163 -0.35 10.41 -1.77
C LEU A 163 0.86 11.32 -1.60
N ARG A 164 0.84 12.12 -0.54
CA ARG A 164 1.95 12.93 -0.04
C ARG A 164 2.20 12.56 1.41
N PHE A 165 3.46 12.36 1.75
CA PHE A 165 3.86 12.01 3.11
C PHE A 165 5.17 12.70 3.45
N PHE A 166 5.19 13.38 4.58
CA PHE A 166 6.32 14.15 5.09
C PHE A 166 6.47 13.95 6.60
N ALA A 167 7.68 14.14 7.12
CA ALA A 167 7.95 14.16 8.55
C ALA A 167 8.88 15.31 8.92
N GLY A 168 8.66 15.91 10.10
CA GLY A 168 9.56 16.93 10.64
C GLY A 168 9.16 17.39 12.05
N TRP A 169 10.15 17.78 12.85
CA TRP A 169 9.91 18.33 14.20
C TRP A 169 9.33 19.75 14.19
N GLY A 170 9.51 20.50 13.10
CA GLY A 170 8.97 21.86 12.96
C GLY A 170 7.48 21.92 12.60
N PHE A 171 6.83 20.78 12.36
CA PHE A 171 5.42 20.73 11.96
C PHE A 171 4.49 20.82 13.15
N ALA A 172 3.65 21.86 13.17
CA ALA A 172 2.56 21.98 14.12
C ALA A 172 1.42 21.00 13.77
N PRO A 173 0.68 20.45 14.77
CA PRO A 173 -0.50 19.62 14.50
C PRO A 173 -1.58 20.32 13.65
N SER A 174 -1.61 21.64 13.67
CA SER A 174 -2.54 22.46 12.88
C SER A 174 -2.20 22.55 11.40
N ILE A 175 -1.09 21.96 10.92
CA ILE A 175 -0.67 22.00 9.51
C ILE A 175 -1.77 21.54 8.54
N ILE A 176 -2.66 20.63 8.97
CA ILE A 176 -3.81 20.17 8.17
C ILE A 176 -4.84 21.29 7.87
N ASN A 177 -4.76 22.42 8.57
CA ASN A 177 -5.61 23.60 8.39
C ASN A 177 -4.89 24.74 7.66
N ASP A 178 -3.63 24.56 7.26
CA ASP A 178 -2.90 25.56 6.50
C ASP A 178 -3.56 25.80 5.14
N ALA A 179 -3.41 27.01 4.58
CA ALA A 179 -3.91 27.32 3.24
C ALA A 179 -3.15 26.56 2.13
N ALA A 180 -1.90 26.17 2.38
CA ALA A 180 -1.04 25.47 1.43
C ALA A 180 -0.19 24.38 2.15
N PRO A 181 -0.82 23.35 2.73
CA PRO A 181 -0.17 22.43 3.66
C PRO A 181 0.97 21.65 3.00
N ILE A 182 0.84 21.30 1.71
CA ILE A 182 1.91 20.64 0.95
C ILE A 182 3.14 21.55 0.81
N SER A 183 2.95 22.86 0.59
CA SER A 183 4.05 23.80 0.46
C SER A 183 4.76 24.00 1.81
N THR A 184 3.99 24.11 2.90
CA THR A 184 4.53 24.14 4.26
C THR A 184 5.37 22.89 4.53
N ALA A 185 4.80 21.70 4.25
CA ALA A 185 5.47 20.43 4.49
C ALA A 185 6.74 20.27 3.65
N SER A 186 6.69 20.63 2.37
CA SER A 186 7.84 20.53 1.46
C SER A 186 9.00 21.45 1.85
N SER A 187 8.73 22.55 2.55
CA SER A 187 9.76 23.51 2.97
C SER A 187 10.39 23.17 4.32
N GLY A 188 9.69 22.42 5.17
CA GLY A 188 10.03 22.26 6.58
C GLY A 188 10.26 20.83 7.05
N GLY A 189 10.19 19.84 6.17
CA GLY A 189 10.41 18.44 6.54
C GLY A 189 10.92 17.57 5.41
N VAL A 190 11.06 16.29 5.70
CA VAL A 190 11.61 15.29 4.80
C VAL A 190 10.46 14.55 4.12
N PRO A 191 10.44 14.41 2.78
CA PRO A 191 9.41 13.66 2.07
C PRO A 191 9.61 12.15 2.21
N MET A 192 8.57 11.38 1.87
CA MET A 192 8.63 9.92 1.69
C MET A 192 9.84 9.49 0.85
N GLY A 193 10.49 8.41 1.27
CA GLY A 193 11.76 7.96 0.70
C GLY A 193 13.00 8.59 1.33
N GLY A 194 12.83 9.63 2.15
CA GLY A 194 13.93 10.27 2.87
C GLY A 194 14.28 9.63 4.21
N VAL A 195 15.25 10.25 4.89
CA VAL A 195 15.71 9.89 6.22
C VAL A 195 15.64 11.14 7.10
N LEU A 196 15.11 10.96 8.31
CA LEU A 196 15.00 11.98 9.33
C LEU A 196 15.97 11.60 10.46
N GLN A 197 16.90 12.51 10.78
CA GLN A 197 17.92 12.32 11.81
C GLN A 197 17.58 13.22 13.00
N PRO A 198 17.34 12.68 14.20
CA PRO A 198 17.05 13.49 15.38
C PRO A 198 18.29 14.27 15.82
N GLU A 199 18.09 15.55 16.13
CA GLU A 199 19.09 16.36 16.84
C GLU A 199 19.04 16.07 18.35
N ALA A 200 20.11 16.40 19.08
CA ALA A 200 20.26 16.01 20.49
C ALA A 200 19.16 16.55 21.44
N ASP A 201 18.45 17.61 21.07
CA ASP A 201 17.32 18.19 21.82
C ASP A 201 15.94 17.69 21.33
N GLN A 202 15.89 16.91 20.25
CA GLN A 202 14.67 16.37 19.65
C GLN A 202 14.30 15.01 20.25
N ILE A 203 13.88 15.04 21.51
CA ILE A 203 13.50 13.83 22.25
C ILE A 203 12.04 13.39 22.01
N ASP A 204 11.19 14.29 21.51
CA ASP A 204 9.79 13.99 21.22
C ASP A 204 9.58 13.51 19.78
N SER A 205 8.47 12.79 19.56
CA SER A 205 8.05 12.36 18.21
C SER A 205 7.94 13.55 17.23
N PRO A 206 8.51 13.44 16.00
CA PRO A 206 8.22 14.40 14.95
C PRO A 206 6.73 14.34 14.57
N THR A 207 6.24 15.38 13.91
CA THR A 207 4.91 15.30 13.31
C THR A 207 5.03 14.74 11.90
N PHE A 208 4.23 13.72 11.64
CA PHE A 208 4.05 13.08 10.35
C PHE A 208 2.84 13.70 9.66
N PHE A 209 3.07 14.42 8.56
CA PHE A 209 2.01 15.00 7.75
C PHE A 209 1.68 14.10 6.56
N VAL A 210 0.40 13.79 6.41
CA VAL A 210 -0.13 12.94 5.34
C VAL A 210 -1.23 13.69 4.61
N TRP A 211 -1.22 13.61 3.27
CA TRP A 211 -2.36 13.96 2.43
C TRP A 211 -2.59 12.85 1.40
N ALA A 212 -3.80 12.33 1.34
CA ALA A 212 -4.23 11.34 0.36
C ALA A 212 -5.48 11.85 -0.37
N ALA A 213 -5.56 11.60 -1.68
CA ALA A 213 -6.74 11.91 -2.48
C ALA A 213 -7.22 10.68 -3.26
N ALA A 214 -8.55 10.54 -3.33
CA ALA A 214 -9.22 9.48 -4.08
C ALA A 214 -9.02 9.67 -5.59
N ASP A 215 -9.12 8.57 -6.35
CA ASP A 215 -9.36 8.68 -7.79
C ASP A 215 -10.82 9.09 -8.02
N THR A 216 -11.03 10.16 -8.79
CA THR A 216 -12.36 10.68 -9.15
C THR A 216 -13.23 9.68 -9.94
N GLN A 217 -12.64 8.62 -10.49
CA GLN A 217 -13.33 7.56 -11.22
C GLN A 217 -13.56 6.28 -10.38
N SER A 218 -13.16 6.27 -9.10
CA SER A 218 -13.27 5.12 -8.20
C SER A 218 -14.04 5.47 -6.92
N ALA A 219 -14.13 4.51 -6.00
CA ALA A 219 -14.72 4.71 -4.67
C ALA A 219 -13.92 5.74 -3.84
N PRO A 220 -14.60 6.50 -2.96
CA PRO A 220 -13.95 7.49 -2.11
C PRO A 220 -13.04 6.84 -1.05
N LEU A 221 -12.11 7.62 -0.50
CA LEU A 221 -11.23 7.18 0.58
C LEU A 221 -12.02 6.89 1.85
N GLN A 222 -11.67 5.82 2.54
CA GLN A 222 -12.25 5.42 3.81
C GLN A 222 -11.39 5.87 4.98
N ARG A 223 -10.07 5.58 4.92
CA ARG A 223 -9.14 5.84 6.02
C ARG A 223 -7.70 5.94 5.56
N VAL A 224 -6.88 6.55 6.39
CA VAL A 224 -5.41 6.57 6.27
C VAL A 224 -4.83 5.84 7.47
N GLN A 225 -3.81 5.02 7.23
CA GLN A 225 -3.09 4.27 8.23
C GLN A 225 -1.61 4.66 8.21
N MET A 226 -1.02 4.74 9.40
CA MET A 226 0.41 4.82 9.60
C MET A 226 0.93 3.44 10.00
N VAL A 227 1.95 2.95 9.30
CA VAL A 227 2.64 1.71 9.62
C VAL A 227 4.06 2.03 10.08
N LYS A 228 4.40 1.65 11.31
CA LYS A 228 5.75 1.74 11.89
C LYS A 228 6.37 0.34 11.92
N GLY A 229 7.64 0.25 11.56
CA GLY A 229 8.51 -0.85 11.98
C GLY A 229 9.70 -0.28 12.74
N TRP A 230 10.16 -0.98 13.77
CA TRP A 230 11.33 -0.59 14.55
C TRP A 230 12.15 -1.79 14.98
N ILE A 231 13.38 -1.54 15.42
CA ILE A 231 14.26 -2.54 16.01
C ILE A 231 14.57 -2.15 17.45
N ASP A 232 14.43 -3.09 18.39
CA ASP A 232 14.71 -2.82 19.79
C ASP A 232 16.20 -3.00 20.14
N ALA A 233 16.56 -2.72 21.40
CA ALA A 233 17.92 -2.85 21.90
C ALA A 233 18.47 -4.29 21.89
N ASN A 234 17.62 -5.31 21.77
CA ASN A 234 18.01 -6.71 21.65
C ASN A 234 18.22 -7.12 20.18
N GLY A 235 17.94 -6.24 19.22
CA GLY A 235 17.98 -6.52 17.79
C GLY A 235 16.71 -7.21 17.28
N GLU A 236 15.62 -7.23 18.06
CA GLU A 236 14.35 -7.80 17.62
C GLU A 236 13.52 -6.75 16.88
N THR A 237 12.94 -7.14 15.74
CA THR A 237 12.13 -6.24 14.92
C THR A 237 10.65 -6.36 15.22
N HIS A 238 9.99 -5.21 15.28
CA HIS A 238 8.59 -5.06 15.66
C HIS A 238 7.82 -4.24 14.62
N GLU A 239 6.49 -4.29 14.66
CA GLU A 239 5.64 -3.47 13.81
C GLU A 239 4.35 -3.05 14.51
N ARG A 240 3.81 -1.90 14.10
CA ARG A 240 2.53 -1.37 14.59
C ARG A 240 1.81 -0.59 13.50
N VAL A 241 0.48 -0.67 13.52
CA VAL A 241 -0.40 0.03 12.57
C VAL A 241 -1.43 0.84 13.34
N TRP A 242 -1.57 2.12 13.00
CA TRP A 242 -2.63 3.00 13.51
C TRP A 242 -3.47 3.49 12.35
N ASP A 243 -4.78 3.61 12.55
CA ASP A 243 -5.58 4.50 11.73
C ASP A 243 -5.31 5.94 12.21
N VAL A 244 -5.03 6.86 11.28
CA VAL A 244 -4.61 8.25 11.60
C VAL A 244 -5.53 9.31 11.00
N ALA A 245 -6.38 8.94 10.04
CA ALA A 245 -7.50 9.74 9.58
C ALA A 245 -8.64 8.83 9.12
N CYS A 246 -9.87 9.25 9.43
CA CYS A 246 -11.11 8.56 9.07
C CYS A 246 -11.98 9.48 8.24
N ALA A 247 -12.67 8.93 7.24
CA ALA A 247 -13.64 9.69 6.45
C ALA A 247 -14.85 10.15 7.28
N ASP A 248 -15.63 11.07 6.70
CA ASP A 248 -16.89 11.58 7.26
C ASP A 248 -16.75 12.23 8.66
N GLY A 249 -15.56 12.74 9.00
CA GLY A 249 -15.29 13.32 10.32
C GLY A 249 -15.37 12.31 11.47
N LYS A 250 -15.41 11.01 11.17
CA LYS A 250 -15.27 9.94 12.18
C LYS A 250 -13.92 10.09 12.88
N LYS A 251 -13.84 9.59 14.11
CA LYS A 251 -12.63 9.66 14.92
C LYS A 251 -12.06 8.27 15.12
N VAL A 252 -10.73 8.21 15.19
CA VAL A 252 -10.00 7.01 15.60
C VAL A 252 -10.37 6.72 17.06
N ASP A 253 -10.74 5.48 17.34
CA ASP A 253 -10.97 5.02 18.70
C ASP A 253 -9.63 4.93 19.45
N SER A 254 -9.52 5.57 20.61
CA SER A 254 -8.26 5.64 21.34
C SER A 254 -7.85 4.32 22.00
N ALA A 255 -8.78 3.38 22.19
CA ALA A 255 -8.47 2.07 22.76
C ALA A 255 -7.99 1.10 21.67
N THR A 256 -8.63 1.10 20.51
CA THR A 256 -8.31 0.17 19.41
C THR A 256 -7.33 0.75 18.39
N GLN A 257 -7.16 2.07 18.35
CA GLN A 257 -6.39 2.80 17.34
C GLN A 257 -6.89 2.52 15.90
N ARG A 258 -8.21 2.30 15.77
CA ARG A 258 -8.89 2.03 14.51
C ARG A 258 -10.03 3.03 14.28
N CYS A 259 -10.27 3.35 13.01
CA CYS A 259 -11.51 3.98 12.58
C CYS A 259 -12.69 3.02 12.80
N PRO A 260 -13.89 3.55 13.07
CA PRO A 260 -15.09 2.71 13.15
C PRO A 260 -15.38 2.05 11.80
N ASP A 261 -16.24 1.03 11.84
CA ASP A 261 -16.73 0.41 10.62
C ASP A 261 -17.54 1.39 9.76
N TYR A 262 -17.56 1.09 8.46
CA TYR A 262 -18.28 1.85 7.44
C TYR A 262 -19.32 0.93 6.80
N GLU A 263 -20.50 1.47 6.51
CA GLU A 263 -21.57 0.73 5.82
C GLU A 263 -21.42 0.77 4.29
N ALA A 264 -20.30 1.28 3.78
CA ALA A 264 -20.03 1.34 2.35
C ALA A 264 -19.82 -0.07 1.76
N SER A 265 -20.57 -0.37 0.71
CA SER A 265 -20.56 -1.65 0.00
C SER A 265 -20.71 -1.45 -1.51
N VAL A 266 -20.90 -2.55 -2.23
CA VAL A 266 -21.25 -2.51 -3.67
C VAL A 266 -22.38 -3.48 -3.94
N ASN A 267 -23.23 -3.12 -4.89
CA ASN A 267 -24.25 -4.01 -5.42
C ASN A 267 -23.58 -5.07 -6.30
N LEU A 268 -23.69 -6.35 -5.96
CA LEU A 268 -23.04 -7.42 -6.73
C LEU A 268 -23.72 -7.74 -8.07
N GLN A 269 -24.86 -7.12 -8.40
CA GLN A 269 -25.56 -7.32 -9.67
C GLN A 269 -25.12 -6.34 -10.76
N ASP A 270 -24.65 -5.15 -10.38
CA ASP A 270 -24.22 -4.11 -11.34
C ASP A 270 -22.94 -3.36 -10.94
N CYS A 271 -22.35 -3.70 -9.78
CA CYS A 271 -21.17 -3.08 -9.20
C CYS A 271 -21.29 -1.58 -8.90
N SER A 272 -22.52 -1.05 -8.80
CA SER A 272 -22.76 0.29 -8.27
C SER A 272 -22.35 0.37 -6.79
N LEU A 273 -21.80 1.52 -6.39
CA LEU A 273 -21.47 1.79 -5.00
C LEU A 273 -22.78 1.92 -4.19
N GLU A 274 -22.80 1.31 -3.01
CA GLU A 274 -23.92 1.36 -2.07
C GLU A 274 -23.45 1.88 -0.70
N GLY A 275 -24.38 2.52 0.02
CA GLY A 275 -24.08 3.21 1.28
C GLY A 275 -23.54 4.61 1.06
N ASP A 276 -23.62 5.42 2.11
CA ASP A 276 -23.08 6.78 2.13
C ASP A 276 -21.73 6.79 2.85
N GLY A 277 -20.88 7.75 2.49
CA GLY A 277 -19.65 8.07 3.20
C GLY A 277 -18.38 7.83 2.40
N GLY A 278 -17.27 8.20 3.02
CA GLY A 278 -15.97 8.32 2.38
C GLY A 278 -15.60 9.77 2.06
N ALA A 279 -14.34 10.00 1.74
CA ALA A 279 -13.80 11.32 1.48
C ALA A 279 -13.06 11.38 0.14
N THR A 280 -13.16 12.51 -0.55
CA THR A 280 -12.35 12.78 -1.75
C THR A 280 -10.88 13.04 -1.40
N GLU A 281 -10.63 13.56 -0.19
CA GLU A 281 -9.31 13.74 0.38
C GLU A 281 -9.30 13.44 1.88
N LEU A 282 -8.16 12.98 2.39
CA LEU A 282 -7.90 12.81 3.81
C LEU A 282 -6.54 13.41 4.15
N MET A 283 -6.49 14.17 5.23
CA MET A 283 -5.26 14.71 5.80
C MET A 283 -5.08 14.24 7.24
N ALA A 284 -3.83 14.01 7.64
CA ALA A 284 -3.48 13.70 9.02
C ALA A 284 -2.20 14.44 9.43
N ALA A 285 -2.16 14.89 10.68
CA ALA A 285 -0.95 15.26 11.39
C ALA A 285 -0.82 14.31 12.57
N PHE A 286 0.04 13.30 12.42
CA PHE A 286 0.21 12.22 13.38
C PHE A 286 1.51 12.40 14.17
N ARG A 287 1.48 12.12 15.47
CA ARG A 287 2.67 11.97 16.32
C ARG A 287 2.62 10.56 16.89
N ASP A 288 3.73 9.85 16.81
CA ASP A 288 3.83 8.50 17.37
C ASP A 288 3.87 8.59 18.91
N PRO A 289 2.86 8.07 19.62
CA PRO A 289 2.85 8.08 21.09
C PRO A 289 3.94 7.18 21.69
N ASP A 290 4.46 6.22 20.93
CA ASP A 290 5.47 5.25 21.34
C ASP A 290 6.84 5.56 20.69
N PHE A 291 7.10 6.84 20.39
CA PHE A 291 8.36 7.26 19.78
C PHE A 291 9.52 7.19 20.78
N GLU A 292 10.62 6.58 20.36
CA GLU A 292 11.89 6.52 21.08
C GLU A 292 12.99 7.12 20.20
N THR A 293 13.70 8.13 20.71
CA THR A 293 14.64 8.92 19.88
C THR A 293 15.91 8.16 19.52
N ASP A 294 16.29 7.16 20.32
CA ASP A 294 17.46 6.30 20.13
C ASP A 294 17.13 5.00 19.37
N GLN A 295 15.92 4.90 18.81
CA GLN A 295 15.44 3.72 18.13
C GLN A 295 15.38 3.94 16.61
N ALA A 296 16.10 3.10 15.87
CA ALA A 296 15.96 3.05 14.42
C ALA A 296 14.56 2.52 14.05
N ALA A 297 13.90 3.25 13.16
CA ALA A 297 12.53 2.95 12.74
C ALA A 297 12.28 3.36 11.29
N PHE A 298 11.23 2.82 10.70
CA PHE A 298 10.65 3.34 9.47
C PHE A 298 9.15 3.55 9.63
N TYR A 299 8.63 4.51 8.88
CA TYR A 299 7.21 4.82 8.81
C TYR A 299 6.80 4.86 7.35
N TYR A 300 5.69 4.22 6.99
CA TYR A 300 5.04 4.45 5.71
C TYR A 300 3.52 4.54 5.89
N VAL A 301 2.87 5.16 4.92
CA VAL A 301 1.44 5.37 4.93
C VAL A 301 0.75 4.37 4.03
N ARG A 302 -0.42 3.90 4.45
CA ARG A 302 -1.39 3.17 3.61
C ARG A 302 -2.74 3.89 3.67
N ALA A 303 -3.28 4.36 2.55
CA ALA A 303 -4.65 4.86 2.48
C ALA A 303 -5.55 3.84 1.77
N LEU A 304 -6.76 3.63 2.30
CA LEU A 304 -7.73 2.64 1.83
C LEU A 304 -8.97 3.34 1.31
N GLN A 305 -9.52 2.91 0.17
CA GLN A 305 -10.84 3.33 -0.28
C GLN A 305 -11.96 2.43 0.25
N ASN A 306 -13.19 2.88 0.06
CA ASN A 306 -14.38 2.04 0.24
C ASN A 306 -14.34 0.83 -0.72
N PRO A 307 -15.04 -0.27 -0.39
CA PRO A 307 -15.02 -1.47 -1.23
C PRO A 307 -15.47 -1.20 -2.68
N THR A 308 -14.82 -1.86 -3.62
CA THR A 308 -15.20 -1.92 -5.04
C THR A 308 -15.35 -3.38 -5.48
N CYS A 309 -16.10 -3.62 -6.56
CA CYS A 309 -16.10 -4.93 -7.19
C CYS A 309 -14.70 -5.29 -7.70
N ARG A 310 -14.32 -6.55 -7.50
CA ARG A 310 -13.19 -7.16 -8.21
C ARG A 310 -13.57 -7.44 -9.67
N TRP A 311 -12.60 -7.49 -10.58
CA TRP A 311 -12.77 -7.76 -12.00
C TRP A 311 -13.55 -9.05 -12.27
N SER A 312 -13.39 -10.06 -11.40
CA SER A 312 -14.13 -11.31 -11.50
C SER A 312 -15.62 -11.14 -11.30
N THR A 313 -16.04 -10.15 -10.50
CA THR A 313 -17.45 -9.84 -10.29
C THR A 313 -18.05 -9.15 -11.52
N TYR A 314 -17.33 -8.21 -12.14
CA TYR A 314 -17.75 -7.64 -13.42
C TYR A 314 -17.88 -8.70 -14.51
N ASP A 315 -16.96 -9.66 -14.55
CA ASP A 315 -17.05 -10.77 -15.50
C ASP A 315 -18.18 -11.75 -15.20
N ALA A 316 -18.47 -12.03 -13.93
CA ALA A 316 -19.61 -12.85 -13.53
C ALA A 316 -20.93 -12.22 -14.02
N ILE A 317 -21.08 -10.90 -13.86
CA ILE A 317 -22.21 -10.11 -14.40
C ILE A 317 -22.28 -10.25 -15.92
N ARG A 318 -21.17 -10.09 -16.65
CA ARG A 318 -21.12 -10.24 -18.13
C ARG A 318 -21.54 -11.63 -18.61
N LEU A 319 -21.24 -12.66 -17.82
CA LEU A 319 -21.55 -14.05 -18.14
C LEU A 319 -22.94 -14.47 -17.66
N GLY A 320 -23.61 -13.67 -16.83
CA GLY A 320 -24.88 -14.02 -16.21
C GLY A 320 -24.76 -15.18 -15.21
N ILE A 321 -23.65 -15.24 -14.47
CA ILE A 321 -23.37 -16.26 -13.45
C ILE A 321 -23.14 -15.59 -12.08
N ASP A 322 -23.20 -16.39 -11.01
CA ASP A 322 -22.88 -15.90 -9.67
C ASP A 322 -21.37 -15.64 -9.49
N PRO A 323 -20.97 -14.68 -8.64
CA PRO A 323 -19.56 -14.49 -8.26
C PRO A 323 -18.94 -15.78 -7.71
N ASP A 324 -17.74 -16.10 -8.17
CA ASP A 324 -17.05 -17.34 -7.81
C ASP A 324 -16.49 -17.28 -6.38
N PRO A 325 -16.82 -18.22 -5.49
CA PRO A 325 -16.46 -18.15 -4.07
C PRO A 325 -14.97 -18.37 -3.80
N ARG A 326 -14.16 -18.75 -4.79
CA ARG A 326 -12.71 -18.95 -4.64
C ARG A 326 -11.92 -17.65 -4.57
N VAL A 327 -12.55 -16.53 -4.91
CA VAL A 327 -11.98 -15.18 -4.87
C VAL A 327 -12.99 -14.23 -4.23
N PRO A 328 -12.53 -13.17 -3.57
CA PRO A 328 -13.47 -12.21 -3.01
C PRO A 328 -14.21 -11.48 -4.14
N ALA A 329 -15.52 -11.30 -3.96
CA ALA A 329 -16.35 -10.54 -4.91
C ALA A 329 -16.03 -9.03 -4.88
N THR A 330 -15.47 -8.56 -3.77
CA THR A 330 -15.11 -7.15 -3.56
C THR A 330 -13.70 -7.04 -3.01
N ILE A 331 -13.07 -5.88 -3.24
CA ILE A 331 -11.75 -5.55 -2.74
C ILE A 331 -11.73 -4.11 -2.22
N ARG A 332 -10.73 -3.78 -1.41
CA ARG A 332 -10.45 -2.40 -0.99
C ARG A 332 -9.10 -1.99 -1.55
N GLU A 333 -9.15 -1.21 -2.62
CA GLU A 333 -7.96 -0.63 -3.22
C GLU A 333 -7.29 0.34 -2.27
N ARG A 334 -6.01 0.59 -2.55
CA ARG A 334 -5.14 1.29 -1.62
C ARG A 334 -3.95 1.92 -2.31
N VAL A 335 -3.33 2.84 -1.57
CA VAL A 335 -2.07 3.49 -1.94
C VAL A 335 -1.08 3.40 -0.78
N TRP A 336 0.20 3.14 -1.10
CA TRP A 336 1.31 3.06 -0.16
C TRP A 336 2.38 4.09 -0.47
N SER A 337 2.87 4.80 0.54
CA SER A 337 4.05 5.67 0.38
C SER A 337 5.34 4.87 0.42
N SER A 338 6.41 5.40 -0.16
CA SER A 338 7.75 5.00 0.28
C SER A 338 7.95 5.30 1.78
N PRO A 339 8.82 4.55 2.47
CA PRO A 339 9.07 4.79 3.89
C PRO A 339 9.90 6.06 4.13
N ILE A 340 9.62 6.75 5.22
CA ILE A 340 10.55 7.68 5.87
C ILE A 340 11.27 6.91 6.96
N TRP A 341 12.60 6.99 6.98
CA TRP A 341 13.43 6.36 7.99
C TRP A 341 13.74 7.33 9.13
N ILE A 342 13.78 6.83 10.36
CA ILE A 342 14.38 7.49 11.52
C ILE A 342 15.74 6.83 11.74
N ASP A 343 16.79 7.64 11.67
CA ASP A 343 18.18 7.24 11.80
C ASP A 343 18.77 7.96 13.02
N PRO A 344 18.78 7.32 14.21
CA PRO A 344 19.08 7.94 15.50
C PRO A 344 20.54 8.31 15.74
#